data_AF-A0A8T7JEC1-F1
#
_entry.id   AF-A0A8T7JEC1-F1
#
_cell.length_a   1.000
_cell.length_b   1.000
_cell.length_c   1.000
_cell.angle_alpha   90.00
_cell.angle_beta   90.00
_cell.angle_gamma   90.00
#
_symmetry.space_group_name_H-M   'P 1'
#
loop_
_entity.id
_entity.type
_entity.pdbx_description
1 polymer ?
#
loop_
_entity_poly.entity_id
_entity_poly.type
_entity_poly.pdbx_seq_one_letter_code
_entity_poly.pdbx_strand_id
1 'polypeptide(L)'
;CGDYNEASTFLDLLTSNNGNNDSKYANPEYDALLAQAKTAANTQPLYTQAEEMLARDLPIIPIYFYTNTFLLSPQIKGWPVNNVQQNWYGKDLYITAN
;
A
#
# COMPACT_ATOMS: atom_id res chain seq x y z
N CYS A 1 1.65 -0.48 5.86
CA CYS A 1 1.18 -1.59 5.01
C CYS A 1 0.18 -1.03 4.00
N GLY A 2 -0.09 -1.75 2.90
CA GLY A 2 -1.22 -1.41 2.03
C GLY A 2 -2.53 -1.96 2.61
N ASP A 3 -3.65 -1.31 2.30
CA ASP A 3 -5.00 -1.73 2.74
C ASP A 3 -5.43 -3.03 2.05
N TYR A 4 -4.95 -3.23 0.82
CA TYR A 4 -5.09 -4.46 0.04
C TYR A 4 -3.82 -4.66 -0.80
N ASN A 5 -3.58 -5.90 -1.26
CA ASN A 5 -2.33 -6.26 -1.93
C ASN A 5 -2.36 -5.95 -3.44
N GLU A 6 -2.50 -4.67 -3.79
CA GLU A 6 -2.51 -4.18 -5.17
C GLU A 6 -2.01 -2.72 -5.21
N ALA A 7 -1.29 -2.33 -6.27
CA ALA A 7 -0.54 -1.06 -6.32
C ALA A 7 -1.41 0.22 -6.13
N SER A 8 -2.67 0.18 -6.55
CA SER A 8 -3.63 1.29 -6.36
C SER A 8 -3.85 1.63 -4.89
N THR A 9 -3.60 0.70 -3.94
CA THR A 9 -3.62 1.02 -2.50
C THR A 9 -2.68 2.16 -2.13
N PHE A 10 -1.62 2.39 -2.92
CA PHE A 10 -0.67 3.49 -2.76
C PHE A 10 -0.88 4.58 -3.81
N LEU A 11 -1.05 4.22 -5.09
CA LEU A 11 -1.14 5.20 -6.18
C LEU A 11 -2.41 6.07 -6.08
N ASP A 12 -3.54 5.51 -5.63
CA ASP A 12 -4.78 6.29 -5.51
C ASP A 12 -4.66 7.41 -4.47
N LEU A 13 -3.78 7.27 -3.46
CA LEU A 13 -3.57 8.29 -2.41
C LEU A 13 -3.17 9.65 -2.98
N LEU A 14 -2.49 9.66 -4.12
CA LEU A 14 -1.97 10.88 -4.75
C LEU A 14 -2.88 11.43 -5.85
N THR A 15 -4.07 10.84 -6.06
CA THR A 15 -5.07 11.45 -6.96
C THR A 15 -5.60 12.75 -6.35
N SER A 16 -5.93 13.73 -7.20
CA SER A 16 -6.19 15.12 -6.76
C SER A 16 -7.35 15.24 -5.76
N ASN A 17 -8.36 14.38 -5.88
CA ASN A 17 -9.56 14.40 -5.05
C ASN A 17 -9.54 13.37 -3.91
N ASN A 18 -8.42 12.66 -3.69
CA ASN A 18 -8.34 11.70 -2.59
C ASN A 18 -8.28 12.42 -1.24
N GLY A 19 -9.15 12.03 -0.31
CA GLY A 19 -9.17 12.59 1.06
C GLY A 19 -7.88 12.35 1.84
N ASN A 20 -7.12 11.31 1.47
CA ASN A 20 -5.82 10.95 2.06
C ASN A 20 -4.62 11.57 1.30
N ASN A 21 -4.87 12.46 0.34
CA ASN A 21 -3.80 13.18 -0.36
C ASN A 21 -3.25 14.30 0.51
N ASP A 22 -2.32 13.97 1.40
CA ASP A 22 -1.66 14.93 2.29
C ASP A 22 -0.65 15.82 1.54
N SER A 23 -0.07 15.33 0.44
CA SER A 23 0.87 16.09 -0.39
C SER A 23 0.20 17.26 -1.13
N LYS A 24 -1.13 17.21 -1.29
CA LYS A 24 -1.91 18.12 -2.14
C LYS A 24 -1.46 18.12 -3.61
N TYR A 25 -0.84 17.03 -4.03
CA TYR A 25 -0.47 16.81 -5.42
C TYR A 25 -1.72 16.77 -6.30
N ALA A 26 -1.68 17.50 -7.41
CA ALA A 26 -2.76 17.55 -8.37
C ALA A 26 -2.19 17.61 -9.78
N ASN A 27 -2.41 16.55 -10.54
CA ASN A 27 -1.96 16.43 -11.92
C ASN A 27 -3.06 15.72 -12.73
N PRO A 28 -3.70 16.40 -13.71
CA PRO A 28 -4.82 15.83 -14.45
C PRO A 28 -4.41 14.63 -15.34
N GLU A 29 -3.16 14.57 -15.79
CA GLU A 29 -2.65 13.42 -16.55
C GLU A 29 -2.49 12.19 -15.63
N TYR A 30 -2.01 12.41 -14.40
CA TYR A 30 -1.90 11.37 -13.38
C TYR A 30 -3.30 10.82 -13.03
N ASP A 31 -4.25 11.71 -12.76
CA ASP A 31 -5.64 11.32 -12.46
C ASP A 31 -6.27 10.54 -13.62
N ALA A 32 -5.99 10.92 -14.87
CA ALA A 32 -6.49 10.23 -16.05
C ALA A 32 -5.91 8.81 -16.19
N LEU A 33 -4.61 8.62 -15.92
CA LEU A 33 -3.98 7.29 -15.91
C LEU A 33 -4.63 6.37 -14.87
N LEU A 34 -4.86 6.88 -13.66
CA LEU A 34 -5.49 6.09 -12.59
C LEU A 34 -6.96 5.80 -12.88
N ALA A 35 -7.69 6.74 -13.49
CA ALA A 35 -9.05 6.49 -13.97
C ALA A 35 -9.09 5.40 -15.06
N GLN A 36 -8.13 5.40 -15.99
CA GLN A 36 -8.02 4.36 -17.02
C GLN A 36 -7.67 3.00 -16.42
N ALA A 37 -6.75 2.96 -15.45
CA ALA A 37 -6.32 1.73 -14.80
C ALA A 37 -7.50 0.98 -14.15
N LYS A 38 -8.47 1.68 -13.58
CA LYS A 38 -9.66 1.08 -12.93
C LYS A 38 -10.50 0.17 -13.84
N THR A 39 -10.40 0.32 -15.15
CA THR A 39 -11.15 -0.49 -16.13
C THR A 39 -10.24 -1.28 -17.07
N ALA A 40 -8.92 -1.22 -16.88
CA ALA A 40 -7.96 -1.88 -17.73
C ALA A 40 -7.86 -3.38 -17.42
N ALA A 41 -7.74 -4.21 -18.46
CA ALA A 41 -7.45 -5.63 -18.31
C ALA A 41 -6.02 -5.91 -17.81
N ASN A 42 -5.09 -4.99 -18.10
CA ASN A 42 -3.73 -5.00 -17.59
C ASN A 42 -3.35 -3.59 -17.13
N THR A 43 -3.24 -3.40 -15.82
CA THR A 43 -2.97 -2.11 -15.20
C THR A 43 -1.49 -1.77 -15.13
N GLN A 44 -0.60 -2.77 -15.25
CA GLN A 44 0.84 -2.60 -15.02
C GLN A 44 1.47 -1.45 -15.84
N PRO A 45 1.21 -1.31 -17.16
CA PRO A 45 1.81 -0.21 -17.93
C PRO A 45 1.35 1.18 -17.47
N LEU A 46 0.08 1.31 -17.06
CA LEU A 46 -0.50 2.56 -16.60
C LEU A 46 0.06 2.96 -15.23
N TYR A 47 0.22 1.99 -14.33
CA TYR A 47 0.86 2.21 -13.04
C TYR A 47 2.33 2.58 -13.17
N THR A 48 3.08 1.93 -14.06
CA THR A 48 4.48 2.29 -14.31
C THR A 48 4.59 3.73 -14.80
N GLN A 49 3.71 4.17 -15.72
CA GLN A 49 3.68 5.56 -16.16
C GLN A 49 3.33 6.53 -15.02
N ALA A 50 2.35 6.17 -14.18
CA ALA A 50 1.98 6.96 -13.02
C ALA A 50 3.15 7.12 -12.03
N GLU A 51 3.87 6.03 -11.72
CA GLU A 51 5.05 6.06 -10.86
C GLU A 51 6.20 6.91 -11.46
N GLU A 52 6.43 6.82 -12.76
CA GLU A 52 7.41 7.66 -13.47
C GLU A 52 7.08 9.16 -13.37
N MET A 53 5.79 9.51 -13.40
CA MET A 53 5.34 10.89 -13.16
C MET A 53 5.62 11.31 -11.72
N LEU A 54 5.29 10.48 -10.73
CA LEU A 54 5.56 10.80 -9.32
C LEU A 54 7.06 10.96 -9.04
N ALA A 55 7.90 10.13 -9.66
CA ALA A 55 9.36 10.23 -9.53
C ALA A 55 9.93 11.52 -10.13
N ARG A 56 9.24 12.10 -11.13
CA ARG A 56 9.62 13.35 -11.78
C ARG A 56 9.11 14.57 -11.02
N ASP A 57 7.85 14.51 -10.58
CA ASP A 57 7.16 15.63 -9.95
C ASP A 57 7.48 15.74 -8.45
N LEU A 58 8.00 14.66 -7.85
CA LEU A 58 8.44 14.56 -6.45
C LEU A 58 7.41 15.09 -5.43
N PRO A 59 6.10 14.71 -5.51
CA PRO A 59 5.12 15.15 -4.52
C PRO A 59 5.34 14.55 -3.14
N ILE A 60 6.12 13.46 -3.08
CA ILE A 60 6.61 12.82 -1.87
C ILE A 60 8.10 12.49 -2.04
N ILE A 61 8.79 12.28 -0.93
CA ILE A 61 10.20 11.83 -0.91
C ILE A 61 10.25 10.44 -0.25
N PRO A 62 10.16 9.34 -1.02
CA PRO A 62 10.25 7.99 -0.47
C PRO A 62 11.64 7.74 0.13
N ILE A 63 11.69 7.17 1.34
CA ILE A 63 12.97 6.89 2.04
C ILE A 63 13.28 5.40 2.06
N TYR A 64 12.31 4.54 2.41
CA TYR A 64 12.50 3.09 2.51
C TYR A 64 11.16 2.33 2.42
N PHE A 65 11.25 1.03 2.13
CA PHE A 65 10.14 0.08 2.32
C PHE A 65 10.19 -0.51 3.73
N TYR A 66 9.05 -0.52 4.42
CA TYR A 66 8.98 -0.97 5.81
C TYR A 66 9.29 -2.46 5.97
N THR A 67 9.92 -2.80 7.10
CA THR A 67 10.06 -4.19 7.60
C THR A 67 9.19 -4.40 8.83
N ASN A 68 8.75 -5.63 9.09
CA ASN A 68 7.96 -5.98 10.27
C ASN A 68 8.87 -6.53 11.38
N THR A 69 9.34 -5.66 12.27
CA THR A 69 10.21 -6.04 13.40
C THR A 69 9.45 -5.90 14.72
N PHE A 70 9.25 -7.02 15.43
CA PHE A 70 8.55 -7.05 16.71
C PHE A 70 9.03 -8.21 17.59
N LEU A 71 8.77 -8.13 18.89
CA LEU A 71 9.02 -9.22 19.84
C LEU A 71 7.74 -10.05 20.02
N LEU A 72 7.85 -11.37 19.93
CA LEU A 72 6.76 -12.31 20.14
C LEU A 72 7.16 -13.34 21.19
N SER A 73 6.35 -13.49 22.25
CA SER A 73 6.55 -14.58 23.20
C SER A 73 6.47 -15.93 22.48
N PRO A 74 7.41 -16.87 22.72
CA PRO A 74 7.37 -18.21 22.12
C PRO A 74 6.07 -18.98 22.39
N GLN A 75 5.35 -18.62 23.47
CA GLN A 75 4.08 -19.22 23.86
C GLN A 75 2.89 -18.75 23.01
N ILE A 76 3.02 -17.62 22.29
CA ILE A 76 1.96 -17.12 21.41
C ILE A 76 2.09 -17.81 20.05
N LYS A 77 1.02 -18.48 19.63
CA LYS A 77 0.89 -19.14 18.34
C LYS A 77 -0.27 -18.55 17.54
N GLY A 78 -0.30 -18.86 16.24
CA GLY A 78 -1.32 -18.35 15.31
C GLY A 78 -1.03 -16.96 14.73
N TRP A 79 0.13 -16.37 15.03
CA TRP A 79 0.52 -15.08 14.45
C TRP A 79 0.72 -15.18 12.92
N PRO A 80 0.07 -14.33 12.10
CA PRO A 80 0.12 -14.44 10.64
C PRO A 80 1.42 -13.83 10.08
N VAL A 81 2.53 -14.55 10.20
CA VAL A 81 3.88 -14.09 9.77
C VAL A 81 4.00 -13.78 8.27
N ASN A 82 3.16 -14.41 7.43
CA ASN A 82 3.19 -14.23 5.98
C ASN A 82 2.14 -13.22 5.47
N ASN A 83 1.45 -12.49 6.37
CA ASN A 83 0.49 -11.48 5.98
C ASN A 83 1.18 -10.12 5.76
N VAL A 84 1.38 -9.75 4.49
CA VAL A 84 2.01 -8.48 4.08
C VAL A 84 1.19 -7.23 4.46
N GLN A 85 -0.13 -7.36 4.68
CA GLN A 85 -0.97 -6.27 5.18
C GLN A 85 -0.81 -6.06 6.69
N GLN A 86 -0.17 -7.01 7.39
CA GLN A 86 0.01 -7.02 8.85
C GLN A 86 -1.30 -7.02 9.65
N ASN A 87 -2.42 -7.38 9.01
CA ASN A 87 -3.69 -7.60 9.68
C ASN A 87 -3.65 -8.89 10.51
N TRP A 88 -4.07 -8.81 11.76
CA TRP A 88 -4.18 -9.96 12.66
C TRP A 88 -5.50 -9.89 13.43
N TYR A 89 -6.04 -11.05 13.75
CA TYR A 89 -7.29 -11.15 14.50
C TYR A 89 -7.04 -11.92 15.79
N GLY A 90 -7.48 -11.37 16.92
CA GLY A 90 -7.31 -12.02 18.22
C GLY A 90 -7.88 -13.44 18.29
N LYS A 91 -8.95 -13.74 17.52
CA LYS A 91 -9.55 -15.08 17.40
C LYS A 91 -8.60 -16.15 16.84
N ASP A 92 -7.57 -15.75 16.10
CA ASP A 92 -6.62 -16.67 15.46
C ASP A 92 -5.38 -16.89 16.35
N LEU A 93 -5.24 -16.12 17.44
CA LEU A 93 -4.13 -16.21 18.37
C LEU A 93 -4.48 -17.11 19.56
N TYR A 94 -3.49 -17.88 20.03
CA TYR A 94 -3.64 -18.70 21.24
C TYR A 94 -2.32 -18.86 21.99
N ILE A 95 -2.41 -19.17 23.28
CA ILE A 95 -1.28 -19.40 24.16
C ILE A 95 -1.12 -20.91 24.36
N THR A 96 0.10 -21.44 24.15
CA THR A 96 0.43 -22.83 24.45
C THR A 96 0.98 -22.96 25.87
N ALA A 97 0.53 -23.98 26.61
CA ALA A 97 1.22 -24.41 27.83
C ALA A 97 2.60 -25.00 27.48
N ASN A 98 3.54 -24.87 28.41
CA ASN A 98 4.87 -25.49 28.29
C ASN A 98 4.79 -27.00 28.48
#